data_AF-A0A5P9HDI3-F1
#
_entry.id   AF-A0A5P9HDI3-F1
#
_cell.length_a   1.000
_cell.length_b   1.000
_cell.length_c   1.000
_cell.angle_alpha   90.00
_cell.angle_beta   90.00
_cell.angle_gamma   90.00
#
_symmetry.space_group_name_H-M   'P 1'
#
loop_
_entity.id
_entity.type
_entity.pdbx_description
1 polymer ?
#
loop_
_entity_poly.entity_id
_entity_poly.type
_entity_poly.pdbx_seq_one_letter_code
_entity_poly.pdbx_strand_id
1 'polypeptide(L)'
;MTATALGDEIRVDVEPAFQADESAPEEERFVFSYTITVHNHSGHSMQLLARHWKITQSSGETQEVRGKGVVGQQPLIGPGQTFRYTSRAILDGPVGVMEGAFTCVDTATQRPFEVAVAPFRLAGPNQVH
;
A
#
# COMPACT_ATOMS: atom_id res chain seq x y z
N MET A 1 -0.48 -25.24 19.96
CA MET A 1 -0.23 -23.83 19.64
C MET A 1 0.01 -23.75 18.15
N THR A 2 -0.94 -23.22 17.38
CA THR A 2 -0.73 -22.92 15.96
C THR A 2 0.30 -21.79 15.89
N ALA A 3 1.42 -22.00 15.21
CA ALA A 3 2.36 -20.93 14.93
C ALA A 3 1.65 -19.90 14.05
N THR A 4 1.55 -18.66 14.51
CA THR A 4 1.08 -17.53 13.71
C THR A 4 2.01 -17.34 12.52
N ALA A 5 1.48 -17.10 11.32
CA ALA A 5 2.32 -16.85 10.16
C ALA A 5 2.94 -15.45 10.31
N LEU A 6 4.20 -15.29 9.91
CA LEU A 6 4.93 -14.02 10.08
C LEU A 6 4.18 -12.82 9.46
N GLY A 7 3.45 -13.03 8.37
CA GLY A 7 2.63 -12.01 7.73
C GLY A 7 1.51 -11.46 8.62
N ASP A 8 0.96 -12.27 9.53
CA ASP A 8 -0.14 -11.86 10.43
C ASP A 8 0.35 -10.91 11.54
N GLU A 9 1.66 -10.89 11.80
CA GLU A 9 2.31 -9.98 12.75
C GLU A 9 2.78 -8.66 12.10
N ILE A 10 2.58 -8.50 10.80
CA ILE A 10 2.87 -7.26 10.09
C ILE A 10 1.58 -6.49 9.88
N ARG A 11 1.52 -5.29 10.45
CA ARG A 11 0.38 -4.39 10.27
C ARG A 11 0.71 -3.34 9.22
N VAL A 12 -0.23 -3.08 8.32
CA VAL A 12 -0.13 -2.02 7.33
C VAL A 12 -1.25 -1.02 7.55
N ASP A 13 -0.91 0.22 7.89
CA ASP A 13 -1.83 1.34 7.95
C ASP A 13 -1.70 2.20 6.69
N VAL A 14 -2.84 2.69 6.18
CA VAL A 14 -2.91 3.52 4.96
C VAL A 14 -3.68 4.80 5.23
N GLU A 15 -3.09 5.93 4.87
CA GLU A 15 -3.68 7.26 4.98
C GLU A 15 -3.78 7.89 3.57
N PRO A 16 -4.92 7.74 2.88
CA PRO A 16 -5.15 8.39 1.59
C PRO A 16 -5.53 9.86 1.76
N ALA A 17 -5.11 10.71 0.82
CA ALA A 17 -5.44 12.13 0.78
C ALA A 17 -5.58 12.66 -0.65
N PHE A 18 -6.71 13.29 -0.95
CA PHE A 18 -6.91 14.00 -2.22
C PHE A 18 -5.98 15.21 -2.34
N GLN A 19 -5.35 15.39 -3.51
CA GLN A 19 -4.43 16.49 -3.78
C GLN A 19 -5.10 17.47 -4.75
N ALA A 20 -5.80 18.47 -4.20
CA ALA A 20 -6.56 19.44 -5.00
C ALA A 20 -5.66 20.21 -5.97
N ASP A 21 -4.51 20.69 -5.50
CA ASP A 21 -3.56 21.49 -6.30
C ASP A 21 -2.90 20.70 -7.43
N GLU A 22 -2.92 19.37 -7.34
CA GLU A 22 -2.38 18.49 -8.38
C GLU A 22 -3.48 17.88 -9.25
N SER A 23 -4.76 18.16 -9.00
CA SER A 23 -5.90 17.59 -9.72
C SER A 23 -6.50 18.57 -10.71
N ALA A 24 -7.11 18.06 -11.78
CA ALA A 24 -7.87 18.82 -12.78
C ALA A 24 -9.17 18.04 -13.08
N PRO A 25 -10.22 18.21 -12.25
CA PRO A 25 -11.47 17.46 -12.39
C PRO A 25 -12.15 17.62 -13.76
N GLU A 26 -12.01 18.79 -14.39
CA GLU A 26 -12.48 19.09 -15.74
C GLU A 26 -11.77 18.30 -16.84
N GLU A 27 -10.61 17.73 -16.53
CA GLU A 27 -9.82 16.85 -17.40
C GLU A 27 -9.87 15.37 -16.96
N GLU A 28 -10.82 15.01 -16.08
CA GLU A 28 -10.95 13.66 -15.51
C GLU A 28 -9.67 13.18 -14.81
N ARG A 29 -8.90 14.11 -14.24
CA ARG A 29 -7.61 13.82 -13.61
C ARG A 29 -7.65 14.10 -12.12
N PHE A 30 -7.79 13.03 -11.32
CA PHE A 30 -7.88 13.11 -9.86
C PHE A 30 -6.64 12.51 -9.21
N VAL A 31 -5.83 13.37 -8.57
CA VAL A 31 -4.58 12.95 -7.92
C VAL A 31 -4.82 12.70 -6.44
N PHE A 32 -4.38 11.54 -5.99
CA PHE A 32 -4.37 11.16 -4.59
C PHE A 32 -2.94 10.86 -4.15
N SER A 33 -2.59 11.29 -2.95
CA SER A 33 -1.47 10.71 -2.23
C SER A 33 -1.99 9.61 -1.30
N TYR A 34 -1.14 8.64 -1.00
CA TYR A 34 -1.39 7.67 0.06
C TYR A 34 -0.09 7.49 0.84
N THR A 35 -0.20 7.58 2.16
CA THR A 35 0.92 7.29 3.06
C THR A 35 0.72 5.92 3.67
N ILE A 36 1.68 5.04 3.45
CA ILE A 36 1.66 3.67 3.98
C ILE A 36 2.66 3.60 5.13
N THR A 37 2.21 3.00 6.23
CA THR A 37 3.03 2.71 7.40
C THR A 37 3.02 1.21 7.64
N VAL A 38 4.19 0.57 7.49
CA VAL A 38 4.38 -0.87 7.72
C VAL A 38 5.00 -1.05 9.10
N HIS A 39 4.26 -1.68 10.01
CA HIS A 39 4.68 -1.99 11.36
C HIS A 39 5.06 -3.45 11.47
N ASN A 40 6.30 -3.72 11.87
CA ASN A 40 6.74 -5.08 12.16
C ASN A 40 6.54 -5.37 13.65
N HIS A 41 5.46 -6.07 14.00
CA HIS A 41 5.22 -6.51 15.38
C HIS A 41 5.78 -7.90 15.69
N SER A 42 6.39 -8.55 14.69
CA SER A 42 7.01 -9.85 14.88
C SER A 42 8.33 -9.76 15.65
N GLY A 43 8.82 -10.91 16.11
CA GLY A 43 10.16 -11.05 16.68
C GLY A 43 11.30 -11.11 15.64
N HIS A 44 11.00 -11.02 14.34
CA HIS A 44 11.95 -11.27 13.24
C HIS A 44 12.16 -10.01 12.40
N SER A 45 13.37 -9.79 11.90
CA SER A 45 13.62 -8.75 10.89
C SER A 45 13.10 -9.22 9.53
N MET A 46 12.43 -8.32 8.81
CA MET A 46 11.91 -8.59 7.46
C MET A 46 12.48 -7.60 6.43
N GLN A 47 12.59 -8.02 5.18
CA GLN A 47 12.87 -7.11 4.07
C GLN A 47 11.71 -7.08 3.07
N LEU A 48 11.24 -5.89 2.71
CA LEU A 48 10.24 -5.69 1.66
C LEU A 48 10.94 -5.69 0.30
N LEU A 49 10.56 -6.64 -0.56
CA LEU A 49 11.22 -6.87 -1.85
C LEU A 49 10.43 -6.32 -3.03
N ALA A 50 9.12 -6.43 -3.01
CA ALA A 50 8.26 -6.04 -4.11
C ALA A 50 6.86 -5.65 -3.63
N ARG A 51 6.10 -5.01 -4.53
CA ARG A 51 4.71 -4.64 -4.33
C ARG A 51 3.87 -5.07 -5.53
N HIS A 52 2.63 -5.41 -5.25
CA HIS A 52 1.56 -5.57 -6.23
C HIS A 52 0.37 -4.75 -5.78
N TRP A 53 -0.15 -3.93 -6.69
CA TRP A 53 -1.37 -3.14 -6.50
C TRP A 53 -2.39 -3.53 -7.55
N LYS A 54 -3.64 -3.59 -7.12
CA LYS A 54 -4.83 -3.57 -7.95
C LYS A 54 -5.57 -2.27 -7.65
N ILE A 55 -5.80 -1.48 -8.69
CA ILE A 55 -6.38 -0.14 -8.62
C ILE A 55 -7.67 -0.18 -9.43
N THR A 56 -8.82 -0.07 -8.75
CA THR A 56 -10.12 0.04 -9.39
C THR A 56 -10.50 1.53 -9.50
N GLN A 57 -10.67 1.97 -10.74
CA GLN A 57 -10.99 3.32 -11.16
C GLN A 57 -12.47 3.68 -10.86
N SER A 58 -12.85 4.96 -11.02
CA SER A 58 -14.26 5.38 -10.87
C SER A 58 -15.16 4.73 -11.91
N SER A 59 -14.62 4.52 -13.12
CA SER A 59 -15.30 3.82 -14.22
C SER A 59 -15.55 2.33 -13.96
N GLY A 60 -14.92 1.75 -12.93
CA GLY A 60 -14.90 0.31 -12.67
C GLY A 60 -13.78 -0.42 -13.43
N GLU A 61 -13.03 0.25 -14.30
CA GLU A 61 -11.81 -0.31 -14.89
C GLU A 61 -10.81 -0.66 -13.78
N THR A 62 -10.08 -1.76 -13.96
CA THR A 62 -9.07 -2.19 -12.99
C THR A 62 -7.70 -2.26 -13.65
N GLN A 63 -6.71 -1.64 -13.00
CA GLN A 63 -5.30 -1.67 -13.39
C GLN A 63 -4.48 -2.44 -12.35
N GLU A 64 -3.56 -3.28 -12.82
CA GLU A 64 -2.54 -3.89 -11.96
C GLU A 64 -1.18 -3.20 -12.12
N VAL A 65 -0.51 -2.95 -11.00
CA VAL A 65 0.85 -2.40 -10.96
C VAL A 65 1.73 -3.33 -10.13
N ARG A 66 2.79 -3.85 -10.74
CA ARG A 66 3.81 -4.66 -10.06
C ARG A 66 5.16 -3.97 -10.14
N GLY A 67 5.94 -4.04 -9.06
CA GLY A 67 7.26 -3.43 -9.06
C GLY A 67 8.14 -3.86 -7.91
N LYS A 68 9.45 -3.77 -8.12
CA LYS A 68 10.44 -3.98 -7.05
C LYS A 68 10.36 -2.83 -6.03
N GLY A 69 10.46 -3.21 -4.77
CA GLY A 69 10.47 -2.30 -3.63
C GLY A 69 9.25 -1.38 -3.55
N VAL A 70 9.42 -0.30 -2.79
CA VAL A 70 8.51 0.82 -2.63
C VAL A 70 9.32 2.10 -2.74
N VAL A 71 8.86 3.08 -3.53
CA VAL A 71 9.56 4.37 -3.74
C VAL A 71 11.07 4.24 -4.06
N GLY A 72 11.44 3.20 -4.80
CA GLY A 72 12.84 2.91 -5.17
C GLY A 72 13.68 2.23 -4.08
N GLN A 73 13.07 1.82 -2.96
CA GLN A 73 13.74 1.21 -1.82
C GLN A 73 13.22 -0.21 -1.52
N GLN A 74 14.08 -1.06 -0.97
CA GLN A 74 13.72 -2.38 -0.42
C GLN A 74 14.04 -2.40 1.08
N PRO A 75 13.18 -1.76 1.91
CA PRO A 75 13.50 -1.49 3.30
C PRO A 75 13.64 -2.77 4.13
N LEU A 76 14.64 -2.77 5.02
CA LEU A 76 14.78 -3.71 6.12
C LEU A 76 14.04 -3.13 7.33
N ILE A 77 13.10 -3.90 7.88
CA ILE A 77 12.26 -3.49 9.02
C ILE A 77 12.51 -4.49 10.15
N GLY A 78 13.21 -4.05 11.20
CA GLY A 78 13.51 -4.87 12.36
C GLY A 78 12.30 -5.08 13.29
N PRO A 79 12.42 -5.97 14.28
CA PRO A 79 11.39 -6.20 15.29
C PRO A 79 10.98 -4.90 16.00
N GLY A 80 9.68 -4.63 16.08
CA GLY A 80 9.11 -3.42 16.68
C GLY A 80 9.35 -2.14 15.87
N GLN A 81 10.03 -2.20 14.74
CA GLN A 81 10.30 -1.03 13.89
C GLN A 81 9.17 -0.79 12.90
N THR A 82 9.18 0.41 12.33
CA THR A 82 8.20 0.87 11.37
C THR A 82 8.90 1.50 10.17
N PHE A 83 8.36 1.27 8.97
CA PHE A 83 8.75 1.97 7.75
C PHE A 83 7.55 2.73 7.19
N ARG A 84 7.74 4.02 6.89
CA ARG A 84 6.68 4.91 6.38
C ARG A 84 7.11 5.53 5.06
N TYR A 85 6.23 5.51 4.07
CA TYR A 85 6.46 6.16 2.78
C TYR A 85 5.17 6.73 2.20
N THR A 86 5.31 7.74 1.36
CA THR A 86 4.19 8.36 0.64
C THR A 86 4.38 8.18 -0.86
N SER A 87 3.30 7.83 -1.56
CA SER A 87 3.28 7.76 -3.02
C SER A 87 1.97 8.36 -3.55
N ARG A 88 1.79 8.31 -4.87
CA ARG A 88 0.64 8.91 -5.56
C ARG A 88 -0.06 7.88 -6.44
N ALA A 89 -1.35 8.08 -6.64
CA ALA A 89 -2.17 7.43 -7.64
C ALA A 89 -2.99 8.50 -8.38
N ILE A 90 -3.24 8.26 -9.67
CA ILE A 90 -4.10 9.11 -10.49
C ILE A 90 -5.30 8.26 -10.86
N LEU A 91 -6.50 8.79 -10.63
CA LEU A 91 -7.76 8.18 -11.02
C LEU A 91 -8.45 8.99 -12.11
N ASP A 92 -9.29 8.29 -12.87
CA ASP A 92 -10.19 8.86 -13.89
C ASP A 92 -11.43 9.56 -13.30
N GLY A 93 -11.61 9.50 -11.98
CA GLY A 93 -12.77 10.07 -11.31
C GLY A 93 -12.56 10.28 -9.81
N PRO A 94 -13.59 10.82 -9.12
CA PRO A 94 -13.47 11.30 -7.75
C PRO A 94 -13.39 10.18 -6.70
N VAL A 95 -13.61 8.92 -7.08
CA VAL A 95 -13.60 7.77 -6.18
C VAL A 95 -12.91 6.56 -6.80
N GLY A 96 -12.04 5.89 -6.06
CA GLY A 96 -11.49 4.59 -6.47
C GLY A 96 -11.13 3.75 -5.27
N VAL A 97 -10.70 2.53 -5.54
CA VAL A 97 -10.26 1.58 -4.52
C VAL A 97 -8.89 1.06 -4.90
N MET A 98 -7.99 1.01 -3.93
CA MET A 98 -6.71 0.35 -4.07
C MET A 98 -6.62 -0.79 -3.07
N GLU A 99 -6.15 -1.94 -3.53
CA GLU A 99 -5.82 -3.11 -2.69
C GLU A 99 -4.54 -3.75 -3.21
N GLY A 100 -3.83 -4.52 -2.39
CA GLY A 100 -2.58 -5.10 -2.84
C GLY A 100 -1.87 -5.96 -1.81
N ALA A 101 -0.61 -6.24 -2.09
CA ALA A 101 0.26 -6.98 -1.19
C ALA A 101 1.72 -6.57 -1.39
N PHE A 102 2.49 -6.70 -0.31
CA PHE A 102 3.94 -6.68 -0.35
C PHE A 102 4.48 -8.10 -0.38
N THR A 103 5.47 -8.35 -1.23
CA THR A 103 6.31 -9.54 -1.13
C THR A 103 7.48 -9.22 -0.24
N CYS A 104 7.65 -10.02 0.80
CA CYS A 104 8.66 -9.83 1.83
C CYS A 104 9.47 -11.11 2.02
N VAL A 105 10.59 -10.99 2.73
CA VAL A 105 11.40 -12.14 3.14
C VAL A 105 11.77 -12.01 4.61
N ASP A 106 11.67 -13.11 5.35
CA ASP A 106 12.25 -13.22 6.68
C ASP A 106 13.77 -13.29 6.53
N THR A 107 14.47 -12.33 7.12
CA THR A 107 15.93 -12.26 6.98
C THR A 107 16.66 -13.42 7.65
N ALA A 108 16.07 -14.05 8.68
CA ALA A 108 16.69 -15.18 9.37
C ALA A 108 16.55 -16.48 8.57
N THR A 109 15.37 -16.72 7.98
CA THR A 109 15.08 -17.98 7.28
C THR A 109 15.19 -17.90 5.77
N GLN A 110 15.30 -16.68 5.22
CA GLN A 110 15.26 -16.37 3.79
C GLN A 110 13.97 -16.87 3.10
N ARG A 111 12.92 -17.17 3.86
CA ARG A 111 11.63 -17.62 3.32
C ARG A 111 10.79 -16.42 2.91
N PRO A 112 10.23 -16.41 1.69
CA PRO A 112 9.32 -15.37 1.26
C PRO A 112 7.96 -15.50 1.96
N PHE A 113 7.31 -14.39 2.18
CA PHE A 113 5.93 -14.30 2.65
C PHE A 113 5.25 -13.06 2.09
N GLU A 114 3.92 -13.04 2.12
CA GLU A 114 3.13 -11.90 1.68
C GLU A 114 2.55 -11.14 2.88
N VAL A 115 2.49 -9.82 2.74
CA VAL A 115 1.80 -8.92 3.66
C VAL A 115 0.70 -8.23 2.88
N ALA A 116 -0.55 -8.54 3.19
CA ALA A 116 -1.70 -7.95 2.52
C ALA A 116 -1.85 -6.46 2.89
N VAL A 117 -2.22 -5.65 1.91
CA VAL A 117 -2.75 -4.31 2.14
C VAL A 117 -4.24 -4.35 1.85
N ALA A 118 -5.04 -4.21 2.91
CA ALA A 118 -6.49 -4.24 2.82
C ALA A 118 -6.99 -3.14 1.86
N PRO A 119 -8.14 -3.36 1.18
CA PRO A 119 -8.73 -2.36 0.31
C PRO A 119 -8.94 -1.04 1.05
N PHE A 120 -8.46 0.04 0.45
CA PHE A 120 -8.68 1.40 0.95
C PHE A 120 -9.22 2.29 -0.16
N ARG A 121 -10.05 3.23 0.24
CA ARG A 121 -10.74 4.12 -0.67
C ARG A 121 -9.94 5.39 -0.91
N LEU A 122 -9.81 5.76 -2.17
CA LEU A 122 -9.38 7.07 -2.60
C LEU A 122 -10.65 7.88 -2.89
N ALA A 123 -10.86 8.99 -2.18
CA ALA A 123 -12.10 9.77 -2.32
C ALA A 123 -11.82 11.26 -2.21
N GLY A 124 -12.32 12.02 -3.18
CA GLY A 124 -12.30 13.47 -3.14
C GLY A 124 -13.19 14.04 -2.02
N PRO A 125 -13.08 15.35 -1.72
CA PRO A 125 -13.93 16.02 -0.74
C PRO A 125 -15.42 15.83 -1.06
N ASN A 126 -16.25 15.78 -0.02
CA ASN A 126 -17.71 15.56 -0.08
C ASN A 126 -18.17 14.20 -0.65
N GLN A 127 -17.28 13.23 -0.75
CA GLN A 127 -17.62 11.86 -1.15
C GLN A 127 -17.77 10.98 0.10
N VAL A 128 -18.77 11.25 0.96
CA VAL A 128 -19.09 10.42 2.14
C VAL A 128 -20.50 9.84 1.94
N HIS A 129 -20.67 8.54 2.19
CA HIS A 129 -21.97 7.94 2.44
C HIS A 129 -21.90 7.20 3.77
#